data_AF-A0A7N5KIP7-F1
#
_entry.id   AF-A0A7N5KIP7-F1
#
_cell.length_a   1.000
_cell.length_b   1.000
_cell.length_c   1.000
_cell.angle_alpha   90.00
_cell.angle_beta   90.00
_cell.angle_gamma   90.00
#
_symmetry.space_group_name_H-M   'P 1'
#
loop_
_entity.id
_entity.type
_entity.pdbx_description
1 polymer ?
#
loop_
_entity_poly.entity_id
_entity_poly.type
_entity_poly.pdbx_seq_one_letter_code
_entity_poly.pdbx_strand_id
1 'polypeptide(L)'
;MLCGGTGPSQAATPEVQEMCNQLKADMEKSCGKSFTVFEVIEVRSQVVAGTNYFIKIRCGDEEFSIRRMEGSRPPSFILCLES
;
A
#
# COMPACT_ATOMS: atom_id res chain seq x y z
N MET A 1 22.71 -6.04 15.24
CA MET A 1 21.33 -5.91 14.74
C MET A 1 21.28 -4.80 13.72
N LEU A 2 20.95 -5.08 12.45
CA LEU A 2 20.73 -4.05 11.44
C LEU A 2 19.26 -3.67 11.45
N CYS A 3 18.90 -2.70 12.29
CA CYS A 3 17.58 -2.09 12.29
C CYS A 3 17.38 -1.34 10.96
N GLY A 4 16.34 -1.70 10.18
CA GLY A 4 15.96 -0.99 8.96
C GLY A 4 15.96 -1.79 7.66
N GLY A 5 16.25 -3.10 7.70
CA GLY A 5 16.14 -3.95 6.51
C GLY A 5 14.71 -3.95 5.95
N THR A 6 14.51 -3.50 4.71
CA THR A 6 13.31 -3.85 3.95
C THR A 6 13.27 -5.37 3.83
N GLY A 7 12.19 -5.97 4.32
CA GLY A 7 11.92 -7.38 4.17
C GLY A 7 11.75 -7.77 2.69
N PRO A 8 11.69 -9.08 2.41
CA PRO A 8 11.52 -9.56 1.05
C PRO A 8 10.22 -9.04 0.46
N SER A 9 10.25 -8.66 -0.83
CA SER A 9 9.03 -8.41 -1.57
C SER A 9 8.20 -9.68 -1.63
N GLN A 10 6.96 -9.58 -1.19
CA GLN A 10 5.96 -10.64 -1.26
C GLN A 10 5.06 -10.37 -2.45
N ALA A 11 4.74 -11.44 -3.19
CA ALA A 11 3.76 -11.37 -4.26
C ALA A 11 2.37 -11.04 -3.69
N ALA A 12 1.50 -10.47 -4.51
CA ALA A 12 0.12 -10.18 -4.14
C ALA A 12 -0.59 -11.45 -3.67
N THR A 13 -0.95 -11.48 -2.38
CA THR A 13 -1.81 -12.51 -1.81
C THR A 13 -3.27 -12.06 -1.87
N PRO A 14 -4.24 -12.99 -1.88
CA PRO A 14 -5.67 -12.64 -1.90
C PRO A 14 -6.07 -11.74 -0.72
N GLU A 15 -5.47 -11.92 0.45
CA GLU A 15 -5.69 -11.04 1.62
C GLU A 15 -5.28 -9.58 1.35
N VAL A 16 -4.17 -9.37 0.64
CA VAL A 16 -3.74 -8.02 0.27
C VAL A 16 -4.67 -7.44 -0.79
N GLN A 17 -5.17 -8.25 -1.72
CA GLN A 17 -6.15 -7.82 -2.71
C GLN A 17 -7.44 -7.34 -2.04
N GLU A 18 -7.92 -8.00 -0.99
CA GLU A 18 -9.09 -7.54 -0.22
C GLU A 18 -8.83 -6.23 0.53
N MET A 19 -7.66 -6.08 1.18
CA MET A 19 -7.27 -4.79 1.77
C MET A 19 -7.21 -3.69 0.71
N CYS A 20 -6.69 -4.02 -0.47
CA CYS A 20 -6.61 -3.12 -1.61
C CYS A 20 -8.00 -2.72 -2.12
N ASN A 21 -8.99 -3.62 -2.14
CA ASN A 21 -10.36 -3.26 -2.47
C ASN A 21 -10.97 -2.25 -1.48
N GLN A 22 -10.64 -2.34 -0.18
CA GLN A 22 -11.06 -1.34 0.79
C GLN A 22 -10.39 0.02 0.51
N LEU A 23 -9.10 0.00 0.17
CA LEU A 23 -8.34 1.20 -0.17
C LEU A 23 -8.78 1.80 -1.50
N LYS A 24 -9.22 0.97 -2.46
CA LYS A 24 -9.76 1.41 -3.75
C LYS A 24 -10.91 2.39 -3.55
N ALA A 25 -11.87 2.05 -2.69
CA ALA A 25 -13.00 2.94 -2.40
C ALA A 25 -12.54 4.28 -1.81
N ASP A 26 -11.53 4.27 -0.93
CA ASP A 26 -10.97 5.49 -0.34
C ASP A 26 -10.18 6.32 -1.38
N MET A 27 -9.44 5.66 -2.27
CA MET A 27 -8.70 6.27 -3.37
C MET A 27 -9.64 6.87 -4.43
N GLU A 28 -10.68 6.16 -4.84
CA GLU A 28 -11.68 6.69 -5.78
C GLU A 28 -12.40 7.91 -5.20
N LYS A 29 -12.63 7.92 -3.89
CA LYS A 29 -13.20 9.06 -3.16
C LYS A 29 -12.24 10.23 -3.03
N SER A 30 -10.96 9.97 -2.76
CA SER A 30 -9.93 11.01 -2.63
C SER A 30 -9.53 11.63 -3.98
N CYS A 31 -9.39 10.80 -5.01
CA CYS A 31 -9.05 11.24 -6.37
C CYS A 31 -10.27 11.71 -7.16
N GLY A 32 -11.49 11.38 -6.72
CA GLY A 32 -12.73 11.68 -7.43
C GLY A 32 -12.85 11.00 -8.80
N LYS A 33 -12.11 9.90 -9.01
CA LYS A 33 -12.02 9.15 -10.27
C LYS A 33 -12.23 7.67 -9.99
N SER A 34 -12.91 6.97 -10.89
CA SER A 34 -13.09 5.53 -10.79
C SER A 34 -11.95 4.77 -11.44
N PHE A 35 -11.46 3.77 -10.74
CA PHE A 35 -10.30 2.99 -11.13
C PHE A 35 -10.75 1.62 -11.66
N THR A 36 -10.74 1.42 -12.98
CA THR A 36 -11.29 0.21 -13.61
C THR A 36 -10.41 -1.02 -13.35
N VAL A 37 -9.10 -0.84 -13.36
CA VAL A 37 -8.10 -1.88 -13.09
C VAL A 37 -7.52 -1.61 -11.71
N PHE A 38 -7.41 -2.61 -10.85
CA PHE A 38 -6.80 -2.45 -9.52
C PHE A 38 -6.03 -3.72 -9.17
N GLU A 39 -4.80 -3.80 -9.65
CA GLU A 39 -3.96 -4.98 -9.52
C GLU A 39 -2.82 -4.71 -8.57
N VAL A 40 -2.71 -5.51 -7.51
CA VAL A 40 -1.57 -5.43 -6.59
C VAL A 40 -0.36 -6.07 -7.29
N ILE A 41 0.69 -5.29 -7.51
CA ILE A 41 1.92 -5.76 -8.15
C ILE A 41 2.85 -6.37 -7.10
N GLU A 42 3.08 -5.62 -6.01
CA GLU A 42 4.14 -5.97 -5.06
C GLU A 42 3.81 -5.45 -3.67
N VAL A 43 4.10 -6.27 -2.66
CA VAL A 43 4.00 -5.89 -1.25
C VAL A 43 5.36 -5.99 -0.62
N ARG A 44 5.81 -4.96 0.08
CA ARG A 44 7.04 -4.98 0.87
C ARG A 44 6.73 -4.58 2.30
N SER A 45 7.24 -5.36 3.25
CA SER A 45 7.23 -4.97 4.65
C SER A 45 8.62 -4.47 5.06
N GLN A 46 8.69 -3.44 5.90
CA GLN A 46 9.93 -2.90 6.43
C GLN A 46 9.76 -2.67 7.94
N VAL A 47 10.58 -3.36 8.72
CA VAL A 47 10.58 -3.23 10.18
C VAL A 47 11.52 -2.10 10.58
N VAL A 48 10.98 -1.04 11.18
CA VAL A 48 11.68 0.14 11.72
C VAL A 48 11.25 0.35 13.19
N ALA A 49 10.92 1.57 13.63
CA ALA A 49 10.24 1.85 14.90
C ALA A 49 8.72 1.53 14.88
N GLY A 50 8.34 0.55 14.05
CA GLY A 50 7.00 0.17 13.60
C GLY A 50 7.11 -0.67 12.33
N THR A 51 6.03 -1.31 11.88
CA THR A 51 6.03 -2.08 10.64
C THR A 51 5.47 -1.23 9.51
N ASN A 52 6.31 -0.85 8.55
CA ASN A 52 5.85 -0.22 7.32
C ASN A 52 5.46 -1.30 6.31
N TYR A 53 4.28 -1.19 5.73
CA TYR A 53 3.84 -1.95 4.58
C TYR A 53 3.78 -1.02 3.37
N PHE A 54 4.51 -1.36 2.32
CA PHE A 54 4.46 -0.72 1.02
C PHE A 54 3.69 -1.64 0.09
N ILE A 55 2.59 -1.15 -0.45
CA ILE A 55 1.74 -1.91 -1.36
C ILE A 55 1.71 -1.14 -2.67
N LYS A 56 2.27 -1.74 -3.72
CA LYS A 56 2.20 -1.20 -5.08
C LYS A 56 0.96 -1.75 -5.76
N ILE A 57 0.11 -0.84 -6.21
CA ILE A 57 -1.09 -1.15 -6.96
C ILE A 57 -0.99 -0.46 -8.31
N ARG A 58 -1.24 -1.21 -9.37
CA ARG A 58 -1.47 -0.68 -10.69
C ARG A 58 -2.94 -0.39 -10.88
N CYS A 59 -3.23 0.84 -11.24
CA CYS A 59 -4.53 1.23 -11.72
C CYS A 59 -4.47 1.73 -13.17
N GLY A 60 -4.70 0.81 -14.11
CA GLY A 60 -4.69 1.11 -15.53
C GLY A 60 -3.30 1.53 -15.99
N ASP A 61 -3.19 2.81 -16.38
CA ASP A 61 -1.93 3.46 -16.76
C ASP A 61 -1.22 4.15 -15.58
N GLU A 62 -1.88 4.24 -14.42
CA GLU A 62 -1.33 4.87 -13.21
C GLU A 62 -0.84 3.81 -12.22
N GLU A 63 0.23 4.11 -11.49
CA GLU A 63 0.78 3.25 -10.45
C GLU A 63 0.75 3.99 -9.11
N PHE A 64 0.17 3.36 -8.10
CA PHE A 64 -0.01 3.92 -6.78
C PHE A 64 0.75 3.11 -5.74
N SER A 65 1.53 3.80 -4.92
CA SER A 65 2.23 3.18 -3.80
C SER A 65 1.57 3.61 -2.49
N ILE A 66 0.95 2.66 -1.80
CA ILE A 66 0.35 2.90 -0.49
C ILE A 66 1.35 2.51 0.59
N ARG A 67 1.60 3.43 1.52
CA ARG A 67 2.40 3.15 2.71
C ARG A 67 1.52 3.12 3.95
N ARG A 68 1.49 1.98 4.65
CA ARG A 68 0.83 1.82 5.95
C ARG A 68 1.89 1.61 7.03
N MET A 69 1.86 2.38 8.11
CA MET A 69 2.78 2.22 9.25
C MET A 69 2.01 1.68 10.47
N GLU A 70 2.45 0.55 11.00
CA GLU A 70 1.90 -0.08 12.21
C GLU A 70 2.88 0.12 13.38
N GLY A 71 2.63 1.14 14.19
CA GLY A 71 3.47 1.45 15.34
C GLY A 71 3.32 2.89 15.83
N SER A 72 2.73 3.06 17.00
CA SER A 72 2.84 4.24 17.89
C SER A 72 2.26 5.61 17.48
N ARG A 73 1.66 5.80 16.30
CA ARG A 73 0.89 7.02 15.96
C ARG A 73 -0.40 6.67 15.22
N PRO A 74 -1.50 7.44 15.39
CA PRO A 74 -2.84 7.01 14.98
C PRO A 74 -2.88 6.64 13.49
N PRO A 75 -3.59 5.57 13.13
CA PRO A 75 -3.63 5.03 11.77
C PRO A 75 -4.37 6.01 10.87
N SER A 76 -3.65 6.97 10.27
CA SER A 76 -4.34 8.11 9.62
C SER A 76 -3.57 8.77 8.49
N PHE A 77 -2.67 8.07 7.79
CA PHE A 77 -2.13 8.59 6.53
C PHE A 77 -1.89 7.46 5.52
N ILE A 78 -2.92 7.18 4.71
CA ILE A 78 -2.74 6.60 3.38
C ILE A 78 -2.12 7.74 2.55
N LEU A 79 -0.78 7.77 2.49
CA LEU A 79 -0.09 8.62 1.53
C LEU A 79 -0.18 7.90 0.18
N CYS A 80 -1.08 8.37 -0.66
CA CYS A 80 -1.11 8.03 -2.07
C CYS A 80 0.07 8.76 -2.73
N LEU A 81 1.21 8.07 -2.84
CA LEU A 81 2.37 8.62 -3.53
C LEU A 81 2.23 8.22 -5.02
N GLU A 82 1.84 9.17 -5.86
CA GLU A 82 2.13 9.12 -7.30
C GLU A 82 3.65 9.21 -7.47
N SER A 83 4.24 8.27 -8.21
CA SER A 83 5.67 8.29 -8.53
C SER A 83 5.93 8.99 -9.85
#